data_AF-D3A9W8-F1
#
_entry.id   AF-D3A9W8-F1
#
_cell.length_a   1.000
_cell.length_b   1.000
_cell.length_c   1.000
_cell.angle_alpha   90.00
_cell.angle_beta   90.00
_cell.angle_gamma   90.00
#
_symmetry.space_group_name_H-M   'P 1'
#
loop_
_entity.id
_entity.type
_entity.pdbx_description
1 polymer ?
#
loop_
_entity_poly.entity_id
_entity_poly.type
_entity_poly.pdbx_seq_one_letter_code
_entity_poly.pdbx_strand_id
1 'polypeptide(L)'
;MNGLTESAIINKQGGENRMKEMNQKGVSRGPAMNVKRILAASVFILVLASFLLVPGRRASADVIWTPDDTFYEKHYEDCKYIGRRYYANGADGYVTVVESPLRRNVIDFIANGPVLFVYITYDKGNSGTWGLVQYVLDEEGKPKTDGNWEEEAAVGWIKMEELVNVYDGISFSEEHGAEIQETDESTAPRVIMPDTGVICLWEYPGSDISYGKLESLESEISIDRTYRDPGGDLWGHSGYYFGHRDFWINLSSPDETNPKLEPKAAPELIPPADSKTLESLPKTGRSGLGLPLAMAGLIILTIVLTVFAIRFMAVKKRGEEITE
;
A
#
# COMPACT_ATOMS: atom_id res chain seq x y z
N MET A 1 45.21 -68.80 1.86
CA MET A 1 46.03 -69.00 0.64
C MET A 1 46.76 -67.68 0.39
N ASN A 2 47.90 -67.48 1.03
CA ASN A 2 49.28 -67.85 0.64
C ASN A 2 49.93 -66.80 -0.29
N GLY A 3 51.10 -66.32 0.16
CA GLY A 3 52.08 -65.49 -0.58
C GLY A 3 52.20 -64.08 -0.01
N LEU A 4 53.08 -63.71 0.94
CA LEU A 4 54.57 -63.75 0.95
C LEU A 4 55.11 -63.15 -0.37
N THR A 5 56.05 -62.19 -0.44
CA THR A 5 57.18 -61.71 0.39
C THR A 5 57.73 -60.49 -0.39
N GLU A 6 58.53 -59.54 0.11
CA GLU A 6 59.87 -59.71 0.65
C GLU A 6 60.49 -58.34 1.02
N SER A 7 61.33 -58.36 2.07
CA SER A 7 62.58 -57.59 2.29
C SER A 7 62.56 -56.05 2.16
N ALA A 8 62.71 -55.26 3.22
CA ALA A 8 63.83 -55.14 4.15
C ALA A 8 65.20 -54.84 3.51
N ILE A 9 65.86 -53.82 4.08
CA ILE A 9 67.25 -53.37 3.92
C ILE A 9 67.42 -52.23 2.90
N ILE A 10 67.62 -51.00 3.40
CA ILE A 10 68.78 -50.14 3.09
C ILE A 10 68.82 -48.96 4.10
N ASN A 11 69.86 -48.98 4.93
CA ASN A 11 70.64 -47.88 5.52
C ASN A 11 69.91 -46.58 5.91
N LYS A 12 69.84 -46.21 7.19
CA LYS A 12 70.99 -45.79 8.02
C LYS A 12 71.96 -44.84 7.29
N GLN A 13 71.44 -43.95 6.44
CA GLN A 13 72.21 -42.83 5.86
C GLN A 13 71.39 -41.56 5.54
N GLY A 14 70.07 -41.58 5.79
CA GLY A 14 69.20 -40.40 5.60
C GLY A 14 69.04 -39.50 6.83
N GLY A 15 69.51 -39.94 8.00
CA GLY A 15 69.31 -39.26 9.28
C GLY A 15 70.21 -38.03 9.49
N GLU A 16 71.39 -37.97 8.87
CA GLU A 16 72.35 -36.86 9.04
C GLU A 16 72.27 -35.80 7.94
N ASN A 17 71.72 -36.13 6.76
CA ASN A 17 71.53 -35.14 5.69
C ASN A 17 70.31 -34.23 5.91
N ARG A 18 69.35 -34.61 6.76
CA ARG A 18 68.25 -33.73 7.19
C ARG A 18 68.69 -32.60 8.12
N MET A 19 69.88 -32.68 8.70
CA MET A 19 70.38 -31.67 9.65
C MET A 19 71.21 -30.56 8.98
N LYS A 20 71.56 -30.69 7.68
CA LYS A 20 72.33 -29.68 6.92
C LYS A 20 71.50 -28.85 5.94
N GLU A 21 70.26 -29.23 5.64
CA GLU A 21 69.33 -28.40 4.86
C GLU A 21 68.54 -27.39 5.72
N MET A 22 68.73 -27.44 7.04
CA MET A 22 68.16 -26.50 8.03
C MET A 22 68.81 -25.10 8.01
N ASN A 23 69.67 -24.77 7.05
CA ASN A 23 70.42 -23.51 7.11
C ASN A 23 70.36 -22.61 5.87
N GLN A 24 69.50 -22.87 4.88
CA GLN A 24 69.37 -21.98 3.72
C GLN A 24 68.05 -22.18 2.97
N LYS A 25 66.98 -21.48 3.41
CA LYS A 25 66.00 -20.79 2.55
C LYS A 25 64.85 -20.21 3.38
N GLY A 26 64.96 -18.90 3.64
CA GLY A 26 63.88 -17.91 3.59
C GLY A 26 62.59 -18.18 4.35
N VAL A 27 62.47 -17.58 5.54
CA VAL A 27 61.20 -17.24 6.18
C VAL A 27 60.47 -16.24 5.25
N SER A 28 59.50 -16.73 4.47
CA SER A 28 58.54 -15.88 3.77
C SER A 28 57.54 -15.34 4.79
N ARG A 29 57.68 -14.07 5.17
CA ARG A 29 56.67 -13.33 5.94
C ARG A 29 55.45 -13.12 5.04
N GLY A 30 54.30 -13.69 5.42
CA GLY A 30 53.02 -13.41 4.76
C GLY A 30 52.67 -11.92 4.82
N PRO A 31 51.88 -11.40 3.85
CA PRO A 31 51.59 -9.97 3.78
C PRO A 31 50.78 -9.54 5.01
N ALA A 32 51.32 -8.56 5.74
CA ALA A 32 50.62 -7.90 6.83
C ALA A 32 49.31 -7.29 6.30
N MET A 33 48.17 -7.81 6.76
CA MET A 33 46.88 -7.20 6.46
C MET A 33 46.84 -5.80 7.06
N ASN A 34 46.64 -4.81 6.17
CA ASN A 34 46.58 -3.41 6.53
C ASN A 34 45.38 -3.18 7.47
N VAL A 35 45.64 -2.70 8.69
CA VAL A 35 44.62 -2.45 9.74
C VAL A 35 43.44 -1.62 9.23
N LYS A 36 43.66 -0.75 8.23
CA LYS A 36 42.62 0.02 7.53
C LYS A 36 41.59 -0.86 6.79
N ARG A 37 42.00 -2.00 6.21
CA ARG A 37 41.13 -2.94 5.50
C ARG A 37 40.29 -3.79 6.46
N ILE A 38 40.84 -4.11 7.63
CA ILE A 38 40.12 -4.83 8.69
C ILE A 38 39.06 -3.91 9.31
N LEU A 39 39.40 -2.65 9.60
CA LEU A 39 38.43 -1.66 10.08
C LEU A 39 37.30 -1.39 9.07
N ALA A 40 37.62 -1.26 7.78
CA ALA A 40 36.60 -1.08 6.75
C ALA A 40 35.66 -2.29 6.61
N ALA A 41 36.20 -3.52 6.70
CA ALA A 41 35.40 -4.74 6.68
C ALA A 41 34.51 -4.89 7.91
N SER A 42 35.02 -4.54 9.10
CA SER A 42 34.23 -4.59 10.35
C SER A 42 33.10 -3.56 10.36
N VAL A 43 33.33 -2.34 9.83
CA VAL A 43 32.28 -1.33 9.68
C VAL A 43 31.22 -1.80 8.67
N PHE A 44 31.64 -2.41 7.56
CA PHE A 44 30.71 -2.95 6.56
C PHE A 44 29.83 -4.08 7.12
N ILE A 45 30.41 -4.99 7.92
CA ILE A 45 29.67 -6.07 8.57
C ILE A 45 28.71 -5.53 9.64
N LEU A 46 29.10 -4.51 10.41
CA LEU A 46 28.23 -3.86 11.39
C LEU A 46 27.05 -3.13 10.72
N VAL A 47 27.27 -2.49 9.57
CA VAL A 47 26.21 -1.88 8.77
C VAL A 47 25.27 -2.95 8.22
N LEU A 48 25.79 -4.06 7.69
CA LEU A 48 24.95 -5.18 7.24
C LEU A 48 24.14 -5.81 8.37
N ALA A 49 24.76 -6.01 9.55
CA ALA A 49 24.10 -6.54 10.73
C ALA A 49 23.01 -5.59 11.25
N SER A 50 23.19 -4.27 11.13
CA SER A 50 22.13 -3.30 11.47
C SER A 50 20.93 -3.35 10.52
N PHE A 51 21.13 -3.72 9.25
CA PHE A 51 20.02 -3.95 8.31
C PHE A 51 19.26 -5.25 8.61
N LEU A 52 19.92 -6.27 9.16
CA LEU A 52 19.33 -7.57 9.49
C LEU A 52 18.60 -7.61 10.84
N LEU A 53 18.84 -6.62 11.72
CA LEU A 53 18.16 -6.49 13.02
C LEU A 53 16.90 -5.62 12.97
N VAL A 54 16.54 -5.10 11.79
CA VAL A 54 15.21 -4.50 11.60
C VAL A 54 14.21 -5.66 11.59
N PRO A 55 13.27 -5.74 12.56
CA PRO A 55 12.25 -6.79 12.54
C PRO A 55 11.57 -6.77 11.18
N GLY A 56 11.56 -7.94 10.53
CA GLY A 56 11.17 -8.10 9.14
C GLY A 56 9.87 -7.37 8.87
N ARG A 57 9.93 -6.35 8.01
CA ARG A 57 8.73 -5.83 7.37
C ARG A 57 8.11 -7.04 6.67
N ARG A 58 6.93 -7.45 7.13
CA ARG A 58 6.10 -8.39 6.38
C ARG A 58 5.93 -7.76 5.02
N ALA A 59 6.50 -8.39 4.00
CA ALA A 59 6.29 -7.97 2.63
C ALA A 59 4.84 -8.33 2.30
N SER A 60 3.94 -7.36 2.43
CA SER A 60 2.62 -7.44 1.80
C SER A 60 2.87 -7.19 0.32
N ALA A 61 2.64 -8.20 -0.51
CA ALA A 61 2.98 -8.17 -1.94
C ALA A 61 2.01 -7.33 -2.78
N ASP A 62 0.98 -6.74 -2.16
CA ASP A 62 0.13 -5.73 -2.78
C ASP A 62 0.36 -4.38 -2.09
N VAL A 63 1.12 -3.51 -2.76
CA VAL A 63 1.21 -2.10 -2.38
C VAL A 63 -0.05 -1.42 -2.89
N ILE A 64 -1.14 -1.56 -2.13
CA ILE A 64 -2.29 -0.68 -2.28
C ILE A 64 -1.88 0.68 -1.74
N TRP A 65 -2.03 1.72 -2.54
CA TRP A 65 -1.80 3.09 -2.08
C TRP A 65 -2.76 3.41 -0.93
N THR A 66 -2.26 4.05 0.11
CA THR A 66 -3.04 4.49 1.27
C THR A 66 -2.64 5.91 1.66
N PRO A 67 -3.55 6.70 2.24
CA PRO A 67 -3.21 8.02 2.76
C PRO A 67 -2.04 7.99 3.74
N ASP A 68 -1.22 9.05 3.74
CA ASP A 68 -0.11 9.22 4.69
C ASP A 68 -0.64 9.62 6.07
N ASP A 69 -0.80 8.63 6.96
CA ASP A 69 -1.27 8.82 8.33
C ASP A 69 -0.43 8.05 9.36
N THR A 70 0.21 8.79 10.27
CA THR A 70 1.11 8.20 11.29
C THR A 70 0.40 7.31 12.31
N PHE A 71 -0.92 7.47 12.51
CA PHE A 71 -1.68 6.58 13.37
C PHE A 71 -1.87 5.23 12.67
N TYR A 72 -2.37 5.25 11.43
CA TYR A 72 -2.49 4.06 10.59
C TYR A 72 -1.17 3.29 10.50
N GLU A 73 -0.05 3.94 10.21
CA GLU A 73 1.26 3.25 10.10
C GLU A 73 1.63 2.46 11.37
N LYS A 74 1.31 2.99 12.56
CA LYS A 74 1.60 2.34 13.85
C LYS A 74 0.61 1.23 14.18
N HIS A 75 -0.59 1.28 13.61
CA HIS A 75 -1.70 0.37 13.87
C HIS A 75 -2.08 -0.46 12.63
N TYR A 76 -1.17 -0.58 11.65
CA TYR A 76 -1.42 -1.20 10.35
C TYR A 76 -2.07 -2.59 10.47
N GLU A 77 -1.54 -3.43 11.36
CA GLU A 77 -2.02 -4.81 11.59
C GLU A 77 -3.43 -4.88 12.20
N ASP A 78 -3.90 -3.79 12.80
CA ASP A 78 -5.24 -3.65 13.37
C ASP A 78 -6.21 -2.96 12.40
N CYS A 79 -5.73 -2.53 11.24
CA CYS A 79 -6.49 -1.79 10.25
C CYS A 79 -6.92 -2.70 9.10
N LYS A 80 -8.09 -2.42 8.51
CA LYS A 80 -8.63 -3.18 7.38
C LYS A 80 -8.89 -2.24 6.20
N TYR A 81 -8.29 -2.52 5.05
CA TYR A 81 -8.63 -1.82 3.81
C TYR A 81 -10.09 -2.13 3.44
N ILE A 82 -10.85 -1.09 3.09
CA ILE A 82 -12.23 -1.23 2.63
C ILE A 82 -12.44 -0.59 1.26
N GLY A 83 -11.85 0.59 1.00
CA GLY A 83 -11.92 1.26 -0.29
C GLY A 83 -13.32 1.52 -0.81
N ARG A 84 -14.20 2.16 -0.02
CA ARG A 84 -15.61 2.38 -0.36
C ARG A 84 -16.03 3.84 -0.22
N ARG A 85 -17.10 4.22 -0.94
CA ARG A 85 -17.69 5.56 -0.94
C ARG A 85 -18.79 5.67 0.11
N TYR A 86 -18.85 6.80 0.81
CA TYR A 86 -19.83 7.08 1.87
C TYR A 86 -20.31 8.53 1.83
N TYR A 87 -21.60 8.76 2.03
CA TYR A 87 -22.14 10.07 2.34
C TYR A 87 -21.79 10.48 3.78
N ALA A 88 -21.32 11.72 3.96
CA ALA A 88 -21.27 12.37 5.27
C ALA A 88 -22.70 12.55 5.81
N ASN A 89 -23.00 11.99 7.00
CA ASN A 89 -24.35 11.95 7.53
C ASN A 89 -24.38 11.94 9.08
N GLY A 90 -23.65 12.85 9.72
CA GLY A 90 -23.64 12.97 11.18
C GLY A 90 -24.94 13.58 11.72
N ALA A 91 -25.27 13.23 12.97
CA ALA A 91 -26.55 13.60 13.60
C ALA A 91 -26.76 15.13 13.72
N ASP A 92 -25.67 15.89 13.85
CA ASP A 92 -25.69 17.35 14.01
C ASP A 92 -25.67 18.11 12.67
N GLY A 93 -25.85 17.40 11.54
CA GLY A 93 -25.77 17.99 10.20
C GLY A 93 -24.34 18.07 9.63
N TYR A 94 -23.37 17.49 10.34
CA TYR A 94 -21.97 17.40 9.92
C TYR A 94 -21.28 16.18 10.55
N VAL A 95 -20.15 15.79 9.96
CA VAL A 95 -19.24 14.77 10.52
C VAL A 95 -18.00 15.41 11.10
N THR A 96 -17.43 14.81 12.14
CA THR A 96 -16.22 15.30 12.78
C THR A 96 -14.99 14.54 12.29
N VAL A 97 -14.00 15.26 11.78
CA VAL A 97 -12.71 14.69 11.38
C VAL A 97 -11.71 14.86 12.52
N VAL A 98 -11.07 13.78 12.94
CA VAL A 98 -10.05 13.80 14.00
C VAL A 98 -8.69 13.31 13.52
N GLU A 99 -7.63 13.77 14.19
CA GLU A 99 -6.26 13.36 13.92
C GLU A 99 -6.02 11.86 14.18
N SER A 100 -6.69 11.29 15.18
CA SER A 100 -6.61 9.85 15.43
C SER A 100 -7.84 9.32 16.19
N PRO A 101 -8.22 8.04 15.98
CA PRO A 101 -9.32 7.39 16.69
C PRO A 101 -9.17 7.37 18.22
N LEU A 102 -7.94 7.49 18.74
CA LEU A 102 -7.65 7.41 20.17
C LEU A 102 -7.52 8.77 20.86
N ARG A 103 -7.00 9.80 20.18
CA ARG A 103 -6.75 11.12 20.81
C ARG A 103 -7.77 12.19 20.48
N ARG A 104 -8.67 11.96 19.51
CA ARG A 104 -9.85 12.79 19.18
C ARG A 104 -9.59 14.31 19.08
N ASN A 105 -8.36 14.71 18.75
CA ASN A 105 -8.07 16.09 18.40
C ASN A 105 -8.80 16.40 17.10
N VAL A 106 -9.71 17.37 17.12
CA VAL A 106 -10.55 17.68 15.97
C VAL A 106 -9.77 18.52 14.98
N ILE A 107 -9.64 18.02 13.76
CA ILE A 107 -8.97 18.73 12.67
C ILE A 107 -9.96 19.45 11.77
N ASP A 108 -11.19 18.94 11.64
CA ASP A 108 -12.19 19.54 10.76
C ASP A 108 -13.63 19.09 11.04
N PHE A 109 -14.57 19.81 10.40
CA PHE A 109 -15.99 19.46 10.37
C PHE A 109 -16.48 19.55 8.91
N ILE A 110 -17.10 18.48 8.40
CA ILE A 110 -17.59 18.42 7.03
C ILE A 110 -19.12 18.35 7.09
N ALA A 111 -19.82 19.29 6.45
CA ALA A 111 -21.28 19.27 6.36
C ALA A 111 -21.80 17.95 5.77
N ASN A 112 -23.00 17.53 6.14
CA ASN A 112 -23.62 16.34 5.56
C ASN A 112 -23.90 16.50 4.06
N GLY A 113 -23.94 15.37 3.34
CA GLY A 113 -24.29 15.32 1.92
C GLY A 113 -23.15 14.94 0.97
N PRO A 114 -21.93 15.51 1.07
CA PRO A 114 -20.83 15.11 0.22
C PRO A 114 -20.45 13.64 0.38
N VAL A 115 -19.91 13.08 -0.70
CA VAL A 115 -19.35 11.73 -0.71
C VAL A 115 -17.88 11.80 -0.33
N LEU A 116 -17.45 10.89 0.54
CA LEU A 116 -16.10 10.67 1.02
C LEU A 116 -15.68 9.24 0.70
N PHE A 117 -14.43 9.07 0.28
CA PHE A 117 -13.81 7.77 0.07
C PHE A 117 -13.11 7.35 1.36
N VAL A 118 -13.58 6.26 1.95
CA VAL A 118 -12.98 5.64 3.13
C VAL A 118 -12.02 4.55 2.66
N TYR A 119 -10.74 4.77 2.87
CA TYR A 119 -9.69 3.84 2.47
C TYR A 119 -9.63 2.66 3.43
N ILE A 120 -9.62 2.96 4.73
CA ILE A 120 -9.22 2.02 5.79
C ILE A 120 -10.18 2.17 6.97
N THR A 121 -10.46 1.06 7.65
CA THR A 121 -11.20 1.04 8.91
C THR A 121 -10.34 0.58 10.09
N TYR A 122 -10.65 1.12 11.27
CA TYR A 122 -10.06 0.74 12.55
C TYR A 122 -11.17 0.52 13.59
N ASP A 123 -11.36 -0.73 14.02
CA ASP A 123 -12.47 -1.17 14.88
C ASP A 123 -12.17 -1.09 16.40
N LYS A 124 -10.91 -0.85 16.77
CA LYS A 124 -10.44 -0.71 18.16
C LYS A 124 -10.40 0.75 18.64
N GLY A 125 -11.07 1.65 17.93
CA GLY A 125 -11.13 3.06 18.27
C GLY A 125 -11.91 3.32 19.56
N ASN A 126 -11.72 4.52 20.12
CA ASN A 126 -12.58 4.94 21.22
C ASN A 126 -14.00 5.08 20.67
N SER A 127 -14.94 4.27 21.18
CA SER A 127 -16.36 4.23 20.79
C SER A 127 -16.62 3.94 19.30
N GLY A 128 -16.33 2.72 18.86
CA GLY A 128 -16.79 2.21 17.57
C GLY A 128 -15.71 2.16 16.49
N THR A 129 -16.16 1.95 15.25
CA THR A 129 -15.29 1.82 14.07
C THR A 129 -15.04 3.19 13.45
N TRP A 130 -13.79 3.43 13.06
CA TRP A 130 -13.35 4.67 12.44
C TRP A 130 -12.89 4.42 11.00
N GLY A 131 -13.18 5.34 10.09
CA GLY A 131 -12.74 5.35 8.71
C GLY A 131 -11.70 6.42 8.44
N LEU A 132 -10.60 6.05 7.78
CA LEU A 132 -9.57 6.97 7.31
C LEU A 132 -9.98 7.58 5.97
N VAL A 133 -9.97 8.91 5.90
CA VAL A 133 -10.31 9.69 4.71
C VAL A 133 -9.17 10.64 4.34
N GLN A 134 -9.07 10.96 3.06
CA GLN A 134 -8.19 12.00 2.52
C GLN A 134 -8.99 12.92 1.61
N TYR A 135 -8.92 14.23 1.85
CA TYR A 135 -9.80 15.19 1.20
C TYR A 135 -9.14 16.57 1.05
N VAL A 136 -9.63 17.32 0.06
CA VAL A 136 -9.34 18.75 -0.12
C VAL A 136 -10.68 19.45 -0.20
N LEU A 137 -10.89 20.46 0.64
CA LEU A 137 -12.13 21.24 0.61
C LEU A 137 -12.06 22.34 -0.46
N ASP A 138 -13.19 22.63 -1.09
CA ASP A 138 -13.42 23.80 -1.94
C ASP A 138 -13.71 25.06 -1.09
N GLU A 139 -13.99 26.19 -1.76
CA GLU A 139 -14.28 27.47 -1.09
C GLU A 139 -15.59 27.40 -0.27
N GLU A 140 -16.49 26.48 -0.63
CA GLU A 140 -17.75 26.20 0.04
C GLU A 140 -17.64 25.17 1.17
N GLY A 141 -16.42 24.67 1.45
CA GLY A 141 -16.16 23.70 2.53
C GLY A 141 -16.58 22.28 2.20
N LYS A 142 -16.70 21.91 0.91
CA LYS A 142 -17.03 20.57 0.44
C LYS A 142 -15.80 19.88 -0.16
N PRO A 143 -15.67 18.54 -0.03
CA PRO A 143 -14.64 17.79 -0.74
C PRO A 143 -14.70 18.04 -2.26
N LYS A 144 -13.58 18.48 -2.87
CA LYS A 144 -13.45 18.72 -4.32
C LYS A 144 -13.65 17.44 -5.14
N THR A 145 -13.25 16.31 -4.57
CA THR A 145 -13.36 14.97 -5.12
C THR A 145 -13.74 14.03 -3.99
N ASP A 146 -14.34 12.88 -4.31
CA ASP A 146 -14.71 11.85 -3.34
C ASP A 146 -13.48 11.19 -2.70
N GLY A 147 -12.38 11.03 -3.42
CA GLY A 147 -11.05 10.70 -2.88
C GLY A 147 -9.98 11.64 -3.44
N ASN A 148 -8.89 11.86 -2.70
CA ASN A 148 -7.85 12.79 -3.11
C ASN A 148 -6.45 12.18 -3.01
N TRP A 149 -5.62 12.41 -4.03
CA TRP A 149 -4.25 11.88 -4.17
C TRP A 149 -3.19 12.99 -4.10
N GLU A 150 -3.62 14.24 -3.86
CA GLU A 150 -2.75 15.40 -3.73
C GLU A 150 -1.97 15.32 -2.41
N GLU A 151 -0.68 15.65 -2.46
CA GLU A 151 0.22 15.63 -1.30
C GLU A 151 -0.24 16.61 -0.19
N GLU A 152 -0.99 17.66 -0.56
CA GLU A 152 -1.48 18.68 0.37
C GLU A 152 -2.87 18.37 0.95
N ALA A 153 -3.47 17.24 0.60
CA ALA A 153 -4.78 16.86 1.10
C ALA A 153 -4.77 16.60 2.61
N ALA A 154 -5.81 17.05 3.30
CA ALA A 154 -6.01 16.73 4.71
C ALA A 154 -6.31 15.24 4.85
N VAL A 155 -5.69 14.60 5.84
CA VAL A 155 -5.89 13.19 6.18
C VAL A 155 -6.42 13.13 7.61
N GLY A 156 -7.47 12.34 7.83
CA GLY A 156 -8.06 12.21 9.15
C GLY A 156 -9.05 11.06 9.26
N TRP A 157 -9.57 10.90 10.47
CA TRP A 157 -10.46 9.80 10.83
C TRP A 157 -11.85 10.32 11.15
N ILE A 158 -12.87 9.65 10.61
CA ILE A 158 -14.29 9.92 10.88
C ILE A 158 -14.90 8.66 11.48
N LYS A 159 -15.90 8.78 12.34
CA LYS A 159 -16.61 7.60 12.82
C LYS A 159 -17.47 7.01 11.71
N MET A 160 -17.40 5.70 11.50
CA MET A 160 -18.23 5.03 10.51
C MET A 160 -19.73 5.12 10.82
N GLU A 161 -20.12 5.33 12.09
CA GLU A 161 -21.53 5.52 12.48
C GLU A 161 -22.14 6.84 11.98
N GLU A 162 -21.29 7.82 11.62
CA GLU A 162 -21.69 9.12 11.07
C GLU A 162 -21.69 9.12 9.53
N LEU A 163 -21.47 7.95 8.92
CA LEU A 163 -21.36 7.76 7.48
C LEU A 163 -22.44 6.79 6.98
N VAL A 164 -23.00 7.09 5.82
CA VAL A 164 -23.94 6.20 5.13
C VAL A 164 -23.30 5.72 3.84
N ASN A 165 -23.25 4.41 3.62
CA ASN A 165 -22.62 3.84 2.43
C ASN A 165 -23.33 4.30 1.15
N VAL A 166 -22.54 4.67 0.13
CA VAL A 166 -23.04 4.83 -1.24
C VAL A 166 -23.16 3.42 -1.82
N TYR A 167 -24.35 3.08 -2.33
CA TYR A 167 -24.60 1.75 -2.87
C TYR A 167 -23.65 1.44 -4.04
N ASP A 168 -22.91 0.35 -3.90
CA ASP A 168 -21.82 -0.07 -4.77
C ASP A 168 -21.90 -1.59 -5.04
N GLY A 169 -20.96 -2.14 -5.82
CA GLY A 169 -20.92 -3.57 -6.16
C GLY A 169 -20.81 -4.50 -4.94
N ILE A 170 -20.21 -4.02 -3.85
CA ILE A 170 -20.13 -4.75 -2.58
C ILE A 170 -21.51 -4.78 -1.91
N SER A 171 -22.22 -3.65 -1.88
CA SER A 171 -23.60 -3.54 -1.35
C SER A 171 -24.54 -4.48 -2.08
N PHE A 172 -24.43 -4.53 -3.40
CA PHE A 172 -25.18 -5.44 -4.24
C PHE A 172 -24.88 -6.90 -3.88
N SER A 173 -23.59 -7.24 -3.72
CA SER A 173 -23.17 -8.59 -3.34
C SER A 173 -23.68 -9.00 -1.94
N GLU A 174 -23.71 -8.06 -0.99
CA GLU A 174 -24.25 -8.27 0.37
C GLU A 174 -25.76 -8.48 0.36
N GLU A 175 -26.50 -7.69 -0.43
CA GLU A 175 -27.97 -7.75 -0.54
C GLU A 175 -28.45 -9.01 -1.29
N HIS A 176 -27.78 -9.35 -2.39
CA HIS A 176 -28.17 -10.45 -3.30
C HIS A 176 -27.32 -11.72 -3.13
N GLY A 177 -26.55 -11.84 -2.06
CA GLY A 177 -25.61 -12.95 -1.88
C GLY A 177 -26.24 -14.35 -1.94
N ALA A 178 -27.53 -14.48 -1.62
CA ALA A 178 -28.26 -15.76 -1.75
C ALA A 178 -28.69 -16.09 -3.19
N GLU A 179 -28.74 -15.08 -4.07
CA GLU A 179 -29.14 -15.19 -5.47
C GLU A 179 -27.92 -15.27 -6.41
N ILE A 180 -26.77 -14.78 -5.93
CA ILE A 180 -25.48 -14.88 -6.62
C ILE A 180 -24.94 -16.31 -6.51
N GLN A 181 -24.53 -16.84 -7.65
CA GLN A 181 -23.95 -18.18 -7.79
C GLN A 181 -22.49 -18.07 -8.17
N GLU A 182 -21.61 -18.63 -7.34
CA GLU A 182 -20.20 -18.83 -7.68
C GLU A 182 -20.07 -19.77 -8.88
N THR A 183 -19.13 -19.47 -9.77
CA THR A 183 -18.80 -20.31 -10.92
C THR A 183 -17.37 -20.80 -10.86
N ASP A 184 -17.14 -21.97 -11.43
CA ASP A 184 -15.82 -22.54 -11.66
C ASP A 184 -15.53 -22.66 -13.16
N GLU A 185 -14.34 -23.12 -13.54
CA GLU A 185 -13.94 -23.28 -14.95
C GLU A 185 -14.91 -24.17 -15.78
N SER A 186 -15.68 -25.05 -15.13
CA SER A 186 -16.60 -25.97 -15.80
C SER A 186 -18.01 -25.42 -15.98
N THR A 187 -18.38 -24.41 -15.18
CA THR A 187 -19.73 -23.84 -15.09
C THR A 187 -19.79 -22.37 -15.52
N ALA A 188 -18.64 -21.70 -15.59
CA ALA A 188 -18.55 -20.30 -15.98
C ALA A 188 -19.09 -20.08 -17.40
N PRO A 189 -20.06 -19.16 -17.57
CA PRO A 189 -20.53 -18.80 -18.90
C PRO A 189 -19.43 -18.07 -19.67
N ARG A 190 -19.35 -18.32 -20.97
CA ARG A 190 -18.41 -17.61 -21.84
C ARG A 190 -18.96 -16.26 -22.25
N VAL A 191 -18.13 -15.23 -22.15
CA VAL A 191 -18.45 -13.92 -22.72
C VAL A 191 -18.20 -13.97 -24.23
N ILE A 192 -19.24 -13.65 -25.01
CA ILE A 192 -19.17 -13.62 -26.47
C ILE A 192 -19.34 -12.18 -26.91
N MET A 193 -18.48 -11.72 -27.82
CA MET A 193 -18.62 -10.40 -28.41
C MET A 193 -19.93 -10.33 -29.22
N PRO A 194 -20.84 -9.38 -28.94
CA PRO A 194 -22.07 -9.23 -29.73
C PRO A 194 -21.77 -8.72 -31.14
N ASP A 195 -22.73 -8.84 -32.05
CA ASP A 195 -22.61 -8.37 -33.45
C ASP A 195 -22.34 -6.86 -33.55
N THR A 196 -22.74 -6.09 -32.53
CA THR A 196 -22.46 -4.66 -32.40
C THR A 196 -20.99 -4.37 -32.09
N GLY A 197 -20.22 -5.37 -31.67
CA GLY A 197 -18.78 -5.27 -31.36
C GLY A 197 -18.48 -4.58 -30.03
N VAL A 198 -19.48 -4.41 -29.15
CA VAL A 198 -19.34 -3.65 -27.91
C VAL A 198 -19.94 -4.40 -26.73
N ILE A 199 -19.19 -4.53 -25.64
CA ILE A 199 -19.68 -5.04 -24.35
C ILE A 199 -19.68 -3.90 -23.34
N CYS A 200 -20.80 -3.65 -22.67
CA CYS A 200 -20.93 -2.66 -21.60
C CYS A 200 -20.54 -3.25 -20.24
N LEU A 201 -19.78 -2.50 -19.46
CA LEU A 201 -19.33 -2.86 -18.12
C LEU A 201 -20.05 -2.02 -17.06
N TRP A 202 -20.51 -2.67 -16.00
CA TRP A 202 -21.33 -2.07 -14.95
C TRP A 202 -20.76 -2.35 -13.57
N GLU A 203 -20.95 -1.41 -12.62
CA GLU A 203 -20.53 -1.62 -11.22
C GLU A 203 -21.34 -2.75 -10.56
N TYR A 204 -22.63 -2.85 -10.89
CA TYR A 204 -23.52 -3.95 -10.49
C TYR A 204 -24.72 -4.00 -11.46
N PRO A 205 -25.49 -5.12 -11.48
CA PRO A 205 -26.72 -5.22 -12.24
C PRO A 205 -27.73 -4.11 -11.87
N GLY A 206 -28.01 -3.22 -12.82
CA GLY A 206 -28.90 -2.07 -12.59
C GLY A 206 -28.24 -0.80 -12.08
N SER A 207 -26.91 -0.76 -12.03
CA SER A 207 -26.18 0.46 -11.67
C SER A 207 -26.35 1.56 -12.71
N ASP A 208 -26.41 2.81 -12.24
CA ASP A 208 -26.27 4.02 -13.06
C ASP A 208 -24.80 4.32 -13.40
N ILE A 209 -23.86 3.62 -12.76
CA ILE A 209 -22.43 3.74 -12.97
C ILE A 209 -21.95 2.68 -13.97
N SER A 210 -21.55 3.16 -15.16
CA SER A 210 -20.85 2.36 -16.15
C SER A 210 -19.33 2.48 -15.96
N TYR A 211 -18.65 1.34 -16.00
CA TYR A 211 -17.18 1.25 -16.05
C TYR A 211 -16.61 1.32 -17.47
N GLY A 212 -17.46 1.68 -18.44
CA GLY A 212 -17.08 1.85 -19.82
C GLY A 212 -17.50 0.66 -20.69
N LYS A 213 -16.80 0.51 -21.80
CA LYS A 213 -17.13 -0.42 -22.88
C LYS A 213 -15.88 -1.13 -23.36
N LEU A 214 -16.03 -2.41 -23.71
CA LEU A 214 -15.01 -3.18 -24.42
C LEU A 214 -15.39 -3.26 -25.90
N GLU A 215 -14.47 -2.85 -26.77
CA GLU A 215 -14.64 -2.91 -28.23
C GLU A 215 -13.88 -4.10 -28.86
N SER A 216 -13.05 -4.78 -28.06
CA SER A 216 -12.33 -6.00 -28.43
C SER A 216 -12.23 -6.93 -27.22
N LEU A 217 -12.05 -8.23 -27.49
CA LEU A 217 -11.66 -9.22 -26.48
C LEU A 217 -10.23 -9.67 -26.78
N GLU A 218 -9.27 -9.18 -25.98
CA GLU A 218 -7.86 -9.56 -26.08
C GLU A 218 -7.61 -10.98 -25.55
N SER A 219 -8.42 -11.40 -24.58
CA SER A 219 -8.51 -12.76 -24.06
C SER A 219 -9.93 -13.07 -23.60
N GLU A 220 -10.19 -14.34 -23.27
CA GLU A 220 -11.42 -14.74 -22.58
C GLU A 220 -11.52 -14.01 -21.24
N ILE A 221 -12.72 -13.49 -20.93
CA ILE A 221 -13.03 -12.88 -19.64
C ILE A 221 -13.44 -14.01 -18.70
N SER A 222 -12.77 -14.12 -17.56
CA SER A 222 -13.13 -15.07 -16.52
C SER A 222 -14.36 -14.57 -15.78
N ILE A 223 -15.43 -15.38 -15.79
CA ILE A 223 -16.61 -15.16 -14.95
C ILE A 223 -16.48 -16.01 -13.69
N ASP A 224 -16.47 -15.36 -12.53
CA ASP A 224 -16.35 -15.99 -11.22
C ASP A 224 -17.69 -16.07 -10.47
N ARG A 225 -18.66 -15.22 -10.81
CA ARG A 225 -20.00 -15.21 -10.24
C ARG A 225 -21.05 -14.90 -11.28
N THR A 226 -22.25 -15.41 -11.07
CA THR A 226 -23.42 -15.12 -11.90
C THR A 226 -24.61 -14.69 -11.05
N TYR A 227 -25.48 -13.87 -11.64
CA TYR A 227 -26.72 -13.39 -11.04
C TYR A 227 -27.81 -13.40 -12.09
N ARG A 228 -29.04 -13.77 -11.72
CA ARG A 228 -30.20 -13.66 -12.61
C ARG A 228 -31.11 -12.57 -12.07
N ASP A 229 -31.32 -11.54 -12.87
CA ASP A 229 -32.13 -10.41 -12.44
C ASP A 229 -33.65 -10.71 -12.49
N PRO A 230 -34.51 -9.86 -11.90
CA PRO A 230 -35.96 -10.04 -11.93
C PRO A 230 -36.56 -9.98 -13.34
N GLY A 231 -35.88 -9.37 -14.32
CA GLY A 231 -36.25 -9.37 -15.73
C GLY A 231 -35.92 -10.69 -16.44
N GLY A 232 -35.10 -11.54 -15.82
CA GLY A 232 -34.68 -12.84 -16.31
C GLY A 232 -33.32 -12.84 -17.00
N ASP A 233 -32.65 -11.69 -17.12
CA ASP A 233 -31.34 -11.59 -17.76
C ASP A 233 -30.26 -12.21 -16.88
N LEU A 234 -29.29 -12.86 -17.52
CA LEU A 234 -28.14 -13.45 -16.87
C LEU A 234 -27.00 -12.44 -16.84
N TRP A 235 -26.48 -12.18 -15.65
CA TRP A 235 -25.33 -11.33 -15.41
C TRP A 235 -24.13 -12.17 -15.01
N GLY A 236 -22.96 -11.79 -15.51
CA GLY A 236 -21.67 -12.39 -15.16
C GLY A 236 -20.76 -11.34 -14.53
N HIS A 237 -20.17 -11.68 -13.39
CA HIS A 237 -19.18 -10.86 -12.70
C HIS A 237 -17.76 -11.29 -13.09
N SER A 238 -16.84 -10.33 -13.14
CA SER A 238 -15.41 -10.59 -13.25
C SER A 238 -14.62 -9.72 -12.29
N GLY A 239 -13.77 -10.34 -11.47
CA GLY A 239 -12.88 -9.60 -10.58
C GLY A 239 -11.82 -8.75 -11.32
N TYR A 240 -11.39 -9.14 -12.52
CA TYR A 240 -10.38 -8.41 -13.27
C TYR A 240 -10.34 -8.74 -14.77
N TYR A 241 -10.26 -7.71 -15.61
CA TYR A 241 -9.93 -7.81 -17.03
C TYR A 241 -9.22 -6.55 -17.53
N PHE A 242 -7.95 -6.68 -17.92
CA PHE A 242 -7.16 -5.60 -18.56
C PHE A 242 -7.31 -4.20 -17.94
N GLY A 243 -7.27 -4.12 -16.60
CA GLY A 243 -7.36 -2.85 -15.87
C GLY A 243 -8.76 -2.53 -15.34
N HIS A 244 -9.82 -3.14 -15.89
CA HIS A 244 -11.14 -3.15 -15.27
C HIS A 244 -11.14 -4.13 -14.10
N ARG A 245 -11.74 -3.72 -12.98
CA ARG A 245 -11.81 -4.50 -11.74
C ARG A 245 -13.25 -4.53 -11.25
N ASP A 246 -13.64 -5.64 -10.64
CA ASP A 246 -14.91 -5.81 -9.91
C ASP A 246 -16.12 -5.29 -10.69
N PHE A 247 -16.41 -5.91 -11.83
CA PHE A 247 -17.44 -5.44 -12.77
C PHE A 247 -18.38 -6.54 -13.22
N TRP A 248 -19.57 -6.13 -13.65
CA TRP A 248 -20.62 -7.00 -14.16
C TRP A 248 -20.90 -6.73 -15.64
N ILE A 249 -21.27 -7.81 -16.36
CA ILE A 249 -21.71 -7.80 -17.75
C ILE A 249 -23.09 -8.44 -17.81
N ASN A 250 -24.05 -7.83 -18.51
CA ASN A 250 -25.28 -8.50 -18.90
C ASN A 250 -24.96 -9.50 -20.03
N LEU A 251 -24.89 -10.79 -19.72
CA LEU A 251 -24.56 -11.84 -20.69
C LEU A 251 -25.74 -12.14 -21.65
N SER A 252 -26.96 -11.80 -21.24
CA SER A 252 -28.16 -11.91 -22.08
C SER A 252 -28.25 -10.79 -23.12
N SER A 253 -27.72 -9.60 -22.83
CA SER A 253 -27.67 -8.45 -23.74
C SER A 253 -26.43 -7.58 -23.48
N PRO A 254 -25.24 -8.00 -23.95
CA PRO A 254 -23.97 -7.37 -23.57
C PRO A 254 -23.78 -5.93 -24.06
N ASP A 255 -24.50 -5.51 -25.08
CA ASP A 255 -24.40 -4.19 -25.70
C ASP A 255 -25.41 -3.17 -25.15
N GLU A 256 -26.25 -3.56 -24.18
CA GLU A 256 -27.24 -2.66 -23.58
C GLU A 256 -26.57 -1.57 -22.75
N THR A 257 -26.70 -0.32 -23.21
CA THR A 257 -26.07 0.86 -22.59
C THR A 257 -26.81 1.40 -21.37
N ASN A 258 -27.89 0.75 -20.94
CA ASN A 258 -28.54 1.03 -19.67
C ASN A 258 -29.46 -0.16 -19.33
N PRO A 259 -29.14 -0.99 -18.34
CA PRO A 259 -30.01 -2.09 -17.97
C PRO A 259 -31.41 -1.57 -17.62
N LYS A 260 -32.46 -2.31 -17.99
CA LYS A 260 -33.87 -1.97 -17.65
C LYS A 260 -34.21 -2.09 -16.15
N LEU A 261 -33.19 -2.16 -15.31
CA LEU A 261 -33.31 -2.27 -13.88
C LEU A 261 -33.29 -0.85 -13.29
N GLU A 262 -34.20 -0.58 -12.36
CA GLU A 262 -34.22 0.68 -11.64
C GLU A 262 -32.99 0.74 -10.71
N PRO A 263 -32.17 1.81 -10.78
CA PRO A 263 -31.05 1.99 -9.87
C PRO A 263 -31.51 2.02 -8.42
N LYS A 264 -30.63 1.61 -7.50
CA LYS A 264 -30.90 1.72 -6.07
C LYS A 264 -31.12 3.21 -5.72
N ALA A 265 -32.26 3.50 -5.10
CA ALA A 265 -32.53 4.86 -4.62
C ALA A 265 -31.48 5.28 -3.58
N ALA A 266 -30.97 6.51 -3.73
CA ALA A 266 -30.07 7.09 -2.74
C ALA A 266 -30.76 7.17 -1.35
N PRO A 267 -30.01 6.97 -0.26
CA PRO A 267 -30.55 7.06 1.09
C PRO A 267 -31.00 8.48 1.42
N GLU A 268 -31.98 8.61 2.31
CA GLU A 268 -32.36 9.90 2.88
C GLU A 268 -31.26 10.37 3.85
N LEU A 269 -30.74 11.58 3.63
CA LEU A 269 -29.66 12.17 4.43
C LEU A 269 -30.19 13.25 5.37
N ILE A 270 -29.53 13.37 6.53
CA ILE A 270 -29.77 14.44 7.49
C ILE A 270 -29.30 15.78 6.86
N PRO A 271 -30.12 16.84 6.91
CA PRO A 271 -29.77 18.13 6.31
C PRO A 271 -28.41 18.68 6.80
N PRO A 272 -27.64 19.34 5.93
CA PRO A 272 -26.34 19.91 6.30
C PRO A 272 -26.48 21.07 7.28
N ALA A 273 -25.54 21.14 8.23
CA ALA A 273 -25.31 22.34 9.02
C ALA A 273 -24.81 23.49 8.13
N ASP A 274 -25.13 24.72 8.50
CA ASP A 274 -24.69 25.90 7.77
C ASP A 274 -23.21 26.23 8.05
N SER A 275 -22.58 26.94 7.11
CA SER A 275 -21.15 27.24 7.18
C SER A 275 -20.76 28.05 8.43
N LYS A 276 -21.61 28.97 8.91
CA LYS A 276 -21.30 29.77 10.11
C LYS A 276 -21.27 28.90 11.36
N THR A 277 -22.17 27.92 11.43
CA THR A 277 -22.15 26.92 12.50
C THR A 277 -20.82 26.17 12.47
N LEU A 278 -20.38 25.65 11.31
CA LEU A 278 -19.13 24.91 11.18
C LEU A 278 -17.88 25.74 11.53
N GLU A 279 -17.81 26.98 11.06
CA GLU A 279 -16.70 27.91 11.33
C GLU A 279 -16.58 28.26 12.83
N SER A 280 -17.67 28.20 13.57
CA SER A 280 -17.68 28.49 15.02
C SER A 280 -17.17 27.33 15.89
N LEU A 281 -17.09 26.12 15.33
CA LEU A 281 -16.72 24.93 16.08
C LEU A 281 -15.20 24.89 16.38
N PRO A 282 -14.80 24.45 17.58
CA PRO A 282 -13.40 24.46 17.97
C PRO A 282 -12.61 23.35 17.27
N LYS A 283 -11.58 23.74 16.49
CA LYS A 283 -10.56 22.82 15.96
C LYS A 283 -9.39 22.75 16.94
N THR A 284 -9.04 21.54 17.40
CA THR A 284 -8.04 21.30 18.45
C THR A 284 -6.80 20.54 17.95
N GLY A 285 -6.87 19.97 16.75
CA GLY A 285 -5.78 19.25 16.08
C GLY A 285 -5.14 20.03 14.95
N ARG A 286 -4.22 19.38 14.22
CA ARG A 286 -3.59 19.90 13.01
C ARG A 286 -3.87 18.97 11.83
N SER A 287 -4.31 19.52 10.70
CA SER A 287 -4.43 18.80 9.43
C SER A 287 -3.08 18.78 8.70
N GLY A 288 -2.44 17.62 8.56
CA GLY A 288 -1.30 17.39 7.65
C GLY A 288 0.08 17.92 8.08
N LEU A 289 1.09 17.03 7.98
CA LEU A 289 2.55 17.19 8.08
C LEU A 289 3.13 18.20 9.11
N GLY A 290 3.13 17.77 10.37
CA GLY A 290 4.33 18.00 11.19
C GLY A 290 5.44 17.12 10.67
N LEU A 291 6.37 17.66 9.86
CA LEU A 291 7.59 16.96 9.45
C LEU A 291 8.16 16.27 10.70
N PRO A 292 8.25 14.93 10.77
CA PRO A 292 8.65 14.28 12.01
C PRO A 292 10.02 14.84 12.38
N LEU A 293 10.18 15.29 13.63
CA LEU A 293 11.42 15.93 14.12
C LEU A 293 12.68 15.14 13.74
N ALA A 294 12.55 13.82 13.59
CA ALA A 294 13.58 12.93 13.07
C ALA A 294 14.03 13.25 11.62
N MET A 295 13.10 13.54 10.70
CA MET A 295 13.40 13.92 9.31
C MET A 295 14.01 15.33 9.23
N ALA A 296 13.52 16.29 10.03
CA ALA A 296 14.13 17.61 10.12
C ALA A 296 15.57 17.51 10.67
N GLY A 297 15.76 16.66 11.69
CA GLY A 297 17.08 16.34 12.23
C GLY A 297 17.99 15.66 11.21
N LEU A 298 17.46 14.75 10.39
CA LEU A 298 18.22 14.07 9.33
C LEU A 298 18.67 15.04 8.24
N ILE A 299 17.82 15.97 7.82
CA ILE A 299 18.15 17.02 6.83
C ILE A 299 19.23 17.96 7.38
N ILE A 300 19.12 18.37 8.65
CA ILE A 300 20.15 19.20 9.28
C ILE A 300 21.48 18.43 9.39
N LEU A 301 21.43 17.15 9.77
CA LEU A 301 22.61 16.30 9.90
C LEU A 301 23.30 16.11 8.54
N THR A 302 22.56 15.87 7.46
CA THR A 302 23.12 15.72 6.10
C THR A 302 23.76 17.02 5.62
N ILE A 303 23.13 18.18 5.85
CA ILE A 303 23.73 19.49 5.55
C ILE A 303 25.05 19.67 6.31
N VAL A 304 25.09 19.39 7.62
CA VAL A 304 26.30 19.53 8.45
C VAL A 304 27.41 18.60 7.97
N LEU A 305 27.11 17.32 7.71
CA LEU A 305 28.09 16.36 7.21
C LEU A 305 28.65 16.75 5.83
N THR A 306 27.79 17.28 4.95
CA THR A 306 28.20 17.73 3.61
C THR A 306 29.12 18.94 3.69
N VAL A 307 28.79 19.92 4.54
CA VAL A 307 29.66 21.09 4.79
C VAL A 307 31.01 20.66 5.38
N PHE A 308 31.00 19.70 6.33
CA PHE A 308 32.23 19.19 6.94
C PHE A 308 33.10 18.44 5.93
N ALA A 309 32.51 17.61 5.07
CA ALA A 309 33.22 16.91 4.01
C ALA A 309 33.85 17.89 3.00
N ILE A 310 33.12 18.92 2.58
CA ILE A 310 33.63 19.98 1.69
C ILE A 310 34.80 20.72 2.35
N ARG A 311 34.67 21.12 3.62
CA ARG A 311 35.73 21.77 4.40
C ARG A 311 36.97 20.89 4.52
N PHE A 312 36.80 19.61 4.82
CA PHE A 312 37.90 18.66 4.96
C PHE A 312 38.63 18.44 3.62
N MET A 313 37.89 18.29 2.52
CA MET A 313 38.47 18.19 1.18
C MET A 313 39.21 19.48 0.77
N ALA A 314 38.66 20.65 1.09
CA ALA A 314 39.30 21.94 0.79
C ALA A 314 40.59 22.16 1.60
N VAL A 315 40.61 21.77 2.88
CA VAL A 315 41.81 21.84 3.73
C VAL A 315 42.87 20.84 3.28
N LYS A 316 42.47 19.62 2.91
CA LYS A 316 43.39 18.61 2.38
C LYS A 316 44.02 19.08 1.06
N LYS A 317 43.23 19.67 0.16
CA LYS A 317 43.72 20.20 -1.12
C LYS A 317 44.72 21.36 -0.93
N ARG A 318 44.48 22.26 0.04
CA ARG A 318 45.47 23.30 0.40
C ARG A 318 46.72 22.72 1.05
N GLY A 319 46.61 21.63 1.81
CA GLY A 319 47.77 20.94 2.38
C GLY A 319 48.67 20.31 1.32
N GLU A 320 48.09 19.82 0.23
CA GLU A 320 48.83 19.23 -0.90
C GLU A 320 49.47 20.33 -1.79
N GLU A 321 48.80 21.46 -2.02
CA GLU A 321 49.34 22.62 -2.79
C GLU A 321 50.47 23.39 -2.06
N ILE A 322 50.64 23.24 -0.74
CA ILE A 322 51.73 23.89 0.03
C ILE A 322 53.01 23.01 0.03
N THR A 323 52.93 21.78 -0.48
CA THR A 323 54.03 20.80 -0.49
C THR A 323 54.64 20.53 -1.87
N GLU A 324 54.24 21.26 -2.91
CA GLU A 324 54.99 21.40 -4.17
C GLU A 324 55.75 22.72 -4.21
#